data_AF-A0A1G5CBT9-F1
#
_entry.id   AF-A0A1G5CBT9-F1
#
_cell.length_a   1.000
_cell.length_b   1.000
_cell.length_c   1.000
_cell.angle_alpha   90.00
_cell.angle_beta   90.00
_cell.angle_gamma   90.00
#
_symmetry.space_group_name_H-M   'P 1'
#
loop_
_entity.id
_entity.type
_entity.pdbx_description
1 polymer ?
#
loop_
_entity_poly.entity_id
_entity_poly.type
_entity_poly.pdbx_seq_one_letter_code
_entity_poly.pdbx_strand_id
1 'polypeptide(L)'
;MKPFTKSLKLILNLSMIGITLLLLLFITNQIIQIVSYASNINILLGRTLLVLLIVFFGSIILIPIVGFIKLPSPLVPPDRSDEGAYKKYQKQLIYRLSTNKYLREEGLAVNKKSESMDDIQKAMETLNAKATVIIKESASKTFFTTAISQNGALDGIFVLMTLLHMVWKISHLYNQRPNFKDIWILYVNVGATVIMAREINDLNLLDEQLEPVITSLLGGTIVNIVPGTTMVTNLIVNSIIEGSANAFLTLRVGAIAKGYCSSMEPVNRKKLRYSATLEACSMLGNIIHENSFAITKAFVEATGKAANNTFKYGKTKVEQMVKNKSMFRKKDKATL
;
A
#
# COMPACT_ATOMS: atom_id res chain seq x y z
N MET A 1 -33.82 -13.16 1.06
CA MET A 1 -32.71 -12.16 0.99
C MET A 1 -31.46 -12.58 0.20
N LYS A 2 -31.26 -13.84 -0.23
CA LYS A 2 -30.10 -14.25 -1.07
C LYS A 2 -30.08 -13.82 -2.57
N PRO A 3 -31.20 -13.55 -3.28
CA PRO A 3 -31.13 -13.24 -4.72
C PRO A 3 -30.72 -11.79 -5.01
N PHE A 4 -31.01 -10.85 -4.11
CA PHE A 4 -30.76 -9.42 -4.32
C PHE A 4 -29.26 -9.07 -4.38
N THR A 5 -28.44 -9.74 -3.58
CA THR A 5 -26.98 -9.51 -3.53
C THR A 5 -26.26 -10.06 -4.77
N LYS A 6 -26.80 -11.07 -5.46
CA LYS A 6 -26.25 -11.56 -6.73
C LYS A 6 -26.52 -10.60 -7.87
N SER A 7 -27.75 -10.10 -7.98
CA SER A 7 -28.12 -9.13 -9.02
C SER A 7 -27.36 -7.81 -8.84
N LEU A 8 -27.17 -7.35 -7.61
CA LEU A 8 -26.39 -6.14 -7.32
C LEU A 8 -24.92 -6.28 -7.72
N LYS A 9 -24.27 -7.41 -7.40
CA LYS A 9 -22.89 -7.69 -7.82
C LYS A 9 -22.74 -7.79 -9.33
N LEU A 10 -23.74 -8.34 -10.02
CA LEU A 10 -23.77 -8.39 -11.49
C LEU A 10 -23.84 -6.99 -12.10
N ILE A 11 -24.74 -6.14 -11.58
CA ILE A 11 -24.91 -4.75 -12.02
C ILE A 11 -23.63 -3.94 -11.74
N LEU A 12 -23.01 -4.12 -10.57
CA LEU A 12 -21.77 -3.44 -10.20
C LEU A 12 -20.61 -3.86 -11.11
N ASN A 13 -20.48 -5.15 -11.41
CA ASN A 13 -19.46 -5.65 -12.33
C ASN A 13 -19.67 -5.15 -13.76
N LEU A 14 -20.92 -5.15 -14.25
CA LEU A 14 -21.27 -4.59 -15.56
C LEU A 14 -20.97 -3.08 -15.62
N SER A 15 -21.28 -2.34 -14.56
CA SER A 15 -20.97 -0.92 -14.44
C SER A 15 -19.46 -0.68 -14.45
N MET A 16 -18.68 -1.44 -13.69
CA MET A 16 -17.21 -1.34 -13.68
C MET A 16 -16.59 -1.63 -15.04
N ILE A 17 -17.08 -2.65 -15.74
CA ILE A 17 -16.66 -2.96 -17.11
C ILE A 17 -17.01 -1.79 -18.04
N GLY A 18 -18.23 -1.27 -17.95
CA GLY A 18 -18.70 -0.12 -18.72
C GLY A 18 -17.84 1.13 -18.50
N ILE A 19 -17.57 1.47 -17.24
CA ILE A 19 -16.71 2.59 -16.85
C ILE A 19 -15.30 2.39 -17.40
N THR A 20 -14.72 1.19 -17.26
CA THR A 20 -13.38 0.89 -17.78
C THR A 20 -13.32 1.07 -19.30
N LEU A 21 -14.36 0.63 -20.01
CA LEU A 21 -14.46 0.74 -21.46
C LEU A 21 -14.64 2.19 -21.91
N LEU A 22 -15.47 2.97 -21.20
CA LEU A 22 -15.60 4.42 -21.42
C LEU A 22 -14.28 5.16 -21.17
N LEU A 23 -13.52 4.77 -20.15
CA LEU A 23 -12.23 5.38 -19.81
C LEU A 23 -11.19 5.08 -20.89
N LEU A 24 -11.15 3.85 -21.41
CA LEU A 24 -10.30 3.48 -22.56
C LEU A 24 -10.68 4.25 -23.82
N LEU A 25 -11.97 4.39 -24.12
CA LEU A 25 -12.44 5.21 -25.24
C LEU A 25 -12.05 6.67 -25.06
N PHE A 26 -12.19 7.22 -23.85
CA PHE A 26 -11.78 8.58 -23.53
C PHE A 26 -10.29 8.79 -23.75
N ILE A 27 -9.43 7.92 -23.18
CA ILE A 27 -7.97 8.01 -23.36
C ILE A 27 -7.59 7.92 -24.84
N THR A 28 -8.21 6.98 -25.58
CA THR A 28 -7.97 6.82 -27.02
C THR A 28 -8.35 8.10 -27.78
N ASN A 29 -9.50 8.69 -27.46
CA ASN A 29 -9.95 9.93 -28.06
C ASN A 29 -9.00 11.10 -27.75
N GLN A 30 -8.51 11.22 -26.51
CA GLN A 30 -7.55 12.27 -26.16
C GLN A 30 -6.21 12.11 -26.88
N ILE A 31 -5.73 10.87 -27.07
CA ILE A 31 -4.54 10.61 -27.88
C ILE A 31 -4.77 11.01 -29.34
N ILE A 32 -5.92 10.65 -29.92
CA ILE A 32 -6.29 11.03 -31.30
C ILE A 32 -6.33 12.56 -31.45
N GLN A 33 -6.94 13.27 -30.50
CA GLN A 33 -7.03 14.73 -30.54
C GLN A 33 -5.64 15.38 -30.49
N ILE A 34 -4.78 14.95 -29.56
CA ILE A 34 -3.43 15.48 -29.42
C ILE A 34 -2.62 15.24 -30.71
N VAL A 35 -2.69 14.05 -31.29
CA VAL A 35 -2.01 13.71 -32.54
C VAL A 35 -2.60 14.49 -33.72
N SER A 36 -3.91 14.71 -33.75
CA SER A 36 -4.59 15.49 -34.80
C SER A 36 -4.18 16.96 -34.75
N TYR A 37 -4.17 17.59 -33.57
CA TYR A 37 -3.69 18.96 -33.39
C TYR A 37 -2.23 19.13 -33.82
N ALA A 38 -1.38 18.16 -33.48
CA ALA A 38 -0.01 18.12 -33.93
C ALA A 38 0.12 17.96 -35.47
N SER A 39 -0.71 17.11 -36.06
CA SER A 39 -0.72 16.85 -37.52
C SER A 39 -1.20 18.05 -38.32
N ASN A 40 -2.12 18.85 -37.77
CA ASN A 40 -2.60 20.10 -38.38
C ASN A 40 -1.50 21.16 -38.50
N ILE A 41 -0.50 21.14 -37.61
CA ILE A 41 0.67 22.02 -37.70
C ILE A 41 1.68 21.43 -38.69
N ASN A 42 2.03 20.16 -38.51
CA ASN A 42 2.95 19.46 -39.40
C ASN A 42 2.72 17.94 -39.34
N ILE A 43 2.55 17.30 -40.49
CA ILE A 43 2.30 15.86 -40.62
C ILE A 43 3.40 14.99 -39.96
N LEU A 44 4.67 15.40 -40.05
CA LEU A 44 5.79 14.70 -39.40
C LEU A 44 5.73 14.85 -37.88
N LEU A 45 5.30 16.01 -37.37
CA LEU A 45 5.16 16.25 -35.93
C LEU A 45 4.08 15.35 -35.34
N GLY A 46 2.93 15.24 -35.99
CA GLY A 46 1.85 14.31 -35.60
C GLY A 46 2.31 12.85 -35.55
N ARG A 47 3.00 12.37 -36.60
CA ARG A 47 3.53 11.00 -36.65
C ARG A 47 4.59 10.74 -35.57
N THR A 48 5.47 11.72 -35.34
CA THR A 48 6.52 11.61 -34.32
C THR A 48 5.92 11.54 -32.92
N LEU A 49 4.93 12.40 -32.65
CA LEU A 49 4.22 12.42 -31.38
C LEU A 49 3.45 11.12 -31.12
N LEU A 50 2.83 10.54 -32.15
CA LEU A 50 2.17 9.25 -32.05
C LEU A 50 3.16 8.13 -31.67
N VAL A 51 4.31 8.06 -32.35
CA VAL A 51 5.35 7.06 -32.02
C VAL A 51 5.85 7.27 -30.59
N LEU A 52 6.09 8.52 -30.18
CA LEU A 52 6.55 8.85 -28.84
C LEU A 52 5.52 8.45 -27.77
N LEU A 53 4.23 8.69 -27.99
CA LEU A 53 3.16 8.27 -27.08
C LEU A 53 3.06 6.74 -26.98
N ILE A 54 3.15 6.02 -28.11
CA ILE A 54 3.16 4.55 -28.11
C ILE A 54 4.36 4.01 -27.33
N VAL A 55 5.56 4.56 -27.55
CA VAL A 55 6.77 4.17 -26.81
C VAL A 55 6.63 4.50 -25.33
N PHE A 56 6.09 5.66 -24.98
CA PHE A 56 5.89 6.09 -23.59
C PHE A 56 4.93 5.15 -22.85
N PHE A 57 3.69 5.00 -23.32
CA PHE A 57 2.70 4.11 -22.70
C PHE A 57 3.13 2.64 -22.77
N GLY A 58 3.73 2.23 -23.89
CA GLY A 58 4.32 0.91 -24.05
C GLY A 58 5.39 0.66 -22.99
N SER A 59 6.33 1.59 -22.77
CA SER A 59 7.42 1.43 -21.81
C SER A 59 6.93 1.30 -20.37
N ILE A 60 5.87 2.03 -19.98
CA ILE A 60 5.28 1.96 -18.63
C ILE A 60 4.80 0.54 -18.32
N ILE A 61 4.28 -0.18 -19.32
CA ILE A 61 3.78 -1.55 -19.18
C ILE A 61 4.91 -2.56 -19.41
N LEU A 62 5.75 -2.36 -20.44
CA LEU A 62 6.74 -3.34 -20.86
C LEU A 62 7.91 -3.46 -19.88
N ILE A 63 8.40 -2.34 -19.32
CA ILE A 63 9.54 -2.33 -18.38
C ILE A 63 9.30 -3.23 -17.16
N PRO A 64 8.18 -3.10 -16.40
CA PRO A 64 7.94 -3.97 -15.25
C PRO A 64 7.75 -5.43 -15.66
N ILE A 65 7.10 -5.70 -16.81
CA ILE A 65 6.89 -7.05 -17.32
C ILE A 65 8.23 -7.71 -17.69
N VAL A 66 9.07 -7.03 -18.45
CA VAL A 66 10.38 -7.53 -18.88
C VAL A 66 11.30 -7.70 -17.67
N GLY A 67 11.30 -6.75 -16.74
CA GLY A 67 12.04 -6.85 -15.48
C GLY A 67 11.62 -8.08 -14.66
N PHE A 68 10.32 -8.37 -14.61
CA PHE A 68 9.79 -9.53 -13.91
C PHE A 68 10.12 -10.86 -14.62
N ILE A 69 10.07 -10.90 -15.96
CA ILE A 69 10.38 -12.10 -16.75
C ILE A 69 11.88 -12.44 -16.69
N LYS A 70 12.75 -11.43 -16.62
CA LYS A 70 14.21 -11.61 -16.53
C LYS A 70 14.69 -12.24 -15.21
N LEU A 71 13.88 -12.22 -14.15
CA LEU A 71 14.22 -12.90 -12.90
C LEU A 71 14.21 -14.43 -13.09
N PRO A 72 15.19 -15.15 -12.53
CA PRO A 72 15.28 -16.59 -12.67
C PRO A 72 14.08 -17.29 -12.02
N SER A 73 13.62 -18.38 -12.65
CA SER A 73 12.49 -19.19 -12.18
C SER A 73 12.63 -19.62 -10.72
N PRO A 74 11.49 -19.75 -10.00
CA PRO A 74 11.51 -20.23 -8.63
C PRO A 74 12.19 -21.60 -8.54
N LEU A 75 13.19 -21.72 -7.68
CA LEU A 75 13.73 -23.00 -7.23
C LEU A 75 12.64 -23.66 -6.40
N VAL A 76 11.98 -24.66 -6.97
CA VAL A 76 11.02 -25.49 -6.23
C VAL A 76 11.81 -26.60 -5.55
N PRO A 77 11.87 -26.63 -4.20
CA PRO A 77 12.50 -27.73 -3.50
C PRO A 77 11.78 -29.06 -3.85
N PRO A 78 12.52 -30.08 -4.31
CA PRO A 78 11.97 -31.40 -4.57
C PRO A 78 11.62 -32.10 -3.25
N ASP A 79 10.86 -33.20 -3.33
CA ASP A 79 10.59 -34.03 -2.16
C ASP A 79 11.91 -34.55 -1.58
N ARG A 80 12.06 -34.53 -0.25
CA ARG A 80 13.29 -34.96 0.45
C ARG A 80 13.59 -36.44 0.23
N SER A 81 12.59 -37.22 -0.19
CA SER A 81 12.71 -38.63 -0.55
C SER A 81 13.52 -38.89 -1.83
N ASP A 82 13.76 -37.86 -2.67
CA ASP A 82 14.62 -37.96 -3.86
C ASP A 82 15.99 -37.29 -3.61
N GLU A 83 16.96 -38.09 -3.16
CA GLU A 83 18.32 -37.62 -2.83
C GLU A 83 19.06 -37.01 -4.04
N GLY A 84 18.76 -37.47 -5.25
CA GLY A 84 19.40 -37.00 -6.48
C GLY A 84 18.88 -35.62 -6.89
N ALA A 85 17.57 -35.43 -6.84
CA ALA A 85 16.95 -34.13 -7.09
C ALA A 85 17.31 -33.10 -6.02
N TYR A 86 17.38 -33.52 -4.75
CA TYR A 86 17.71 -32.63 -3.63
C TYR A 86 19.15 -32.10 -3.70
N LYS A 87 20.14 -32.94 -4.05
CA LYS A 87 21.53 -32.49 -4.28
C LYS A 87 21.64 -31.50 -5.44
N LYS A 88 20.86 -31.67 -6.51
CA LYS A 88 20.83 -30.73 -7.64
C LYS A 88 20.22 -29.38 -7.24
N TYR A 89 19.15 -29.41 -6.44
CA TYR A 89 18.53 -28.22 -5.85
C TYR A 89 19.51 -27.47 -4.94
N GLN A 90 20.20 -28.17 -4.04
CA GLN A 90 21.17 -27.59 -3.11
C GLN A 90 22.32 -26.87 -3.85
N LYS A 91 22.88 -27.49 -4.89
CA LYS A 91 23.92 -26.85 -5.74
C LYS A 91 23.41 -25.57 -6.42
N GLN A 92 22.18 -25.56 -6.90
CA GLN A 92 21.59 -24.37 -7.52
C GLN A 92 21.29 -23.27 -6.49
N LEU A 93 20.85 -23.64 -5.29
CA LEU A 93 20.65 -22.70 -4.18
C LEU A 93 21.96 -22.05 -3.75
N ILE A 94 23.02 -22.83 -3.52
CA ILE A 94 24.38 -22.34 -3.20
C ILE A 94 24.88 -21.39 -4.28
N TYR A 95 24.73 -21.77 -5.56
CA TYR A 95 25.12 -20.91 -6.66
C TYR A 95 24.41 -19.55 -6.61
N ARG A 96 23.08 -19.54 -6.42
CA ARG A 96 22.30 -18.29 -6.35
C ARG A 96 22.68 -17.43 -5.14
N LEU A 97 22.81 -18.04 -3.96
CA LEU A 97 23.24 -17.34 -2.74
C LEU A 97 24.63 -16.74 -2.90
N SER A 98 25.58 -17.47 -3.50
CA SER A 98 26.94 -16.97 -3.75
C SER A 98 26.98 -15.78 -4.72
N THR A 99 26.02 -15.70 -5.66
CA THR A 99 25.91 -14.61 -6.64
C THR A 99 25.06 -13.44 -6.14
N ASN A 100 24.42 -13.56 -4.98
CA ASN A 100 23.52 -12.55 -4.46
C ASN A 100 24.32 -11.31 -4.02
N LYS A 101 24.03 -10.16 -4.64
CA LYS A 101 24.68 -8.88 -4.34
C LYS A 101 24.56 -8.50 -2.86
N TYR A 102 23.39 -8.70 -2.27
CA TYR A 102 23.10 -8.30 -0.88
C TYR A 102 23.88 -9.11 0.16
N LEU A 103 24.19 -10.38 -0.13
CA LEU A 103 25.01 -11.22 0.75
C LEU A 103 26.50 -10.91 0.60
N ARG A 104 26.93 -10.51 -0.61
CA ARG A 104 28.30 -10.05 -0.85
C ARG A 104 28.59 -8.72 -0.17
N GLU A 105 27.64 -7.80 -0.17
CA GLU A 105 27.77 -6.48 0.49
C GLU A 105 27.89 -6.62 2.03
N GLU A 106 27.30 -7.65 2.64
CA GLU A 106 27.41 -7.92 4.09
C GLU A 106 28.55 -8.85 4.48
N GLY A 107 29.39 -9.29 3.53
CA GLY A 107 30.50 -10.21 3.81
C GLY A 107 30.07 -11.64 4.17
N LEU A 108 28.78 -11.97 4.03
CA LEU A 108 28.19 -13.29 4.30
C LEU A 108 27.99 -14.11 3.01
N ALA A 109 28.81 -13.85 1.99
CA ALA A 109 28.71 -14.57 0.73
C ALA A 109 29.04 -16.05 0.94
N VAL A 110 28.04 -16.91 0.72
CA VAL A 110 28.21 -18.37 0.78
C VAL A 110 29.28 -18.77 -0.23
N ASN A 111 30.33 -19.47 0.23
CA ASN A 111 31.36 -19.99 -0.65
C ASN A 111 30.72 -20.99 -1.63
N LYS A 112 31.03 -20.88 -2.93
CA LYS A 112 30.55 -21.80 -3.97
C LYS A 112 30.90 -23.27 -3.73
N LYS A 113 31.89 -23.54 -2.87
CA LYS A 113 32.31 -24.88 -2.45
C LYS A 113 31.74 -25.31 -1.09
N SER A 114 30.95 -24.47 -0.40
CA SER A 114 30.37 -24.85 0.88
C SER A 114 29.24 -25.85 0.66
N GLU A 115 29.40 -27.05 1.22
CA GLU A 115 28.33 -28.05 1.35
C GLU A 115 27.61 -27.93 2.71
N SER A 116 28.02 -26.97 3.55
CA SER A 116 27.48 -26.80 4.89
C SER A 116 26.07 -26.23 4.85
N MET A 117 25.12 -27.00 5.41
CA MET A 117 23.74 -26.54 5.58
C MET A 117 23.64 -25.35 6.54
N ASP A 118 24.61 -25.19 7.45
CA ASP A 118 24.66 -24.08 8.41
C ASP A 118 24.94 -22.73 7.71
N ASP A 119 25.84 -22.71 6.72
CA ASP A 119 26.14 -21.49 5.94
C ASP A 119 24.94 -21.06 5.08
N ILE A 120 24.23 -22.03 4.50
CA ILE A 120 23.01 -21.79 3.73
C ILE A 120 21.92 -21.25 4.65
N GLN A 121 21.76 -21.82 5.84
CA GLN A 121 20.76 -21.39 6.81
C GLN A 121 21.03 -19.96 7.30
N LYS A 122 22.27 -19.64 7.68
CA LYS A 122 22.67 -18.28 8.09
C LYS A 122 22.42 -17.25 7.00
N ALA A 123 22.83 -17.54 5.76
CA ALA A 123 22.57 -16.63 4.63
C ALA A 123 21.07 -16.39 4.40
N MET A 124 20.25 -17.42 4.57
CA MET A 124 18.80 -17.33 4.41
C MET A 124 18.14 -16.58 5.57
N GLU A 125 18.63 -16.73 6.80
CA GLU A 125 18.20 -15.94 7.96
C GLU A 125 18.49 -14.44 7.76
N THR A 126 19.68 -14.09 7.25
CA THR A 126 20.02 -12.70 6.89
C THR A 126 19.07 -12.13 5.84
N LEU A 127 18.79 -12.88 4.77
CA LEU A 127 17.83 -12.46 3.75
C LEU A 127 16.40 -12.34 4.32
N ASN A 128 16.00 -13.25 5.20
CA ASN A 128 14.69 -13.20 5.89
C ASN A 128 14.56 -11.95 6.78
N ALA A 129 15.62 -11.55 7.47
CA ALA A 129 15.65 -10.33 8.26
C ALA A 129 15.46 -9.08 7.37
N LYS A 130 16.22 -8.98 6.27
CA LYS A 130 16.07 -7.89 5.29
C LYS A 130 14.68 -7.85 4.65
N ALA A 131 14.14 -9.00 4.29
CA ALA A 131 12.78 -9.10 3.75
C ALA A 131 11.76 -8.58 4.76
N THR A 132 11.93 -8.92 6.03
CA THR A 132 11.05 -8.45 7.11
C THR A 132 11.08 -6.93 7.26
N VAL A 133 12.26 -6.29 7.10
CA VAL A 133 12.37 -4.82 7.08
C VAL A 133 11.57 -4.22 5.91
N ILE A 134 11.76 -4.75 4.69
CA ILE A 134 11.03 -4.28 3.50
C ILE A 134 9.50 -4.41 3.68
N ILE A 135 9.05 -5.51 4.30
CA ILE A 135 7.64 -5.78 4.58
C ILE A 135 7.09 -4.76 5.58
N LYS A 136 7.80 -4.51 6.69
CA LYS A 136 7.40 -3.52 7.70
C LYS A 136 7.34 -2.11 7.13
N GLU A 137 8.36 -1.69 6.37
CA GLU A 137 8.35 -0.37 5.71
C GLU A 137 7.18 -0.20 4.75
N SER A 138 6.87 -1.24 3.97
CA SER A 138 5.75 -1.23 3.02
C SER A 138 4.42 -1.18 3.75
N ALA A 139 4.29 -1.91 4.87
CA ALA A 139 3.11 -1.88 5.71
C ALA A 139 2.90 -0.52 6.37
N SER A 140 3.95 0.11 6.93
CA SER A 140 3.88 1.47 7.48
C SER A 140 3.50 2.52 6.44
N LYS A 141 4.07 2.45 5.22
CA LYS A 141 3.69 3.33 4.10
C LYS A 141 2.22 3.18 3.74
N THR A 142 1.76 1.95 3.67
CA THR A 142 0.37 1.64 3.35
C THR A 142 -0.55 2.13 4.46
N PHE A 143 -0.23 1.85 5.73
CA PHE A 143 -0.93 2.36 6.90
C PHE A 143 -1.13 3.86 6.81
N PHE A 144 -0.03 4.61 6.69
CA PHE A 144 -0.04 6.07 6.75
C PHE A 144 -0.83 6.68 5.59
N THR A 145 -0.66 6.14 4.38
CA THR A 145 -1.32 6.69 3.20
C THR A 145 -2.83 6.49 3.28
N THR A 146 -3.26 5.30 3.70
CA THR A 146 -4.70 5.00 3.81
C THR A 146 -5.34 5.56 5.07
N ALA A 147 -4.56 5.84 6.12
CA ALA A 147 -5.06 6.51 7.31
C ALA A 147 -5.32 8.01 7.06
N ILE A 148 -4.61 8.62 6.10
CA ILE A 148 -4.79 10.05 5.78
C ILE A 148 -5.79 10.26 4.65
N SER A 149 -5.88 9.30 3.73
CA SER A 149 -6.76 9.42 2.59
C SER A 149 -8.23 9.32 2.99
N GLN A 150 -9.04 10.21 2.41
CA GLN A 150 -10.49 10.21 2.54
C GLN A 150 -11.17 9.58 1.31
N ASN A 151 -10.37 9.02 0.38
CA ASN A 151 -10.84 8.49 -0.90
C ASN A 151 -10.44 7.03 -1.08
N GLY A 152 -11.31 6.11 -0.65
CA GLY A 152 -11.02 4.67 -0.62
C GLY A 152 -10.63 4.03 -1.97
N ALA A 153 -11.03 4.61 -3.11
CA ALA A 153 -10.61 4.14 -4.43
C ALA A 153 -9.15 4.49 -4.77
N LEU A 154 -8.69 5.69 -4.36
CA LEU A 154 -7.32 6.14 -4.56
C LEU A 154 -6.38 5.33 -3.66
N ASP A 155 -6.84 4.98 -2.46
CA ASP A 155 -6.14 4.09 -1.54
C ASP A 155 -5.90 2.71 -2.13
N GLY A 156 -6.91 2.13 -2.77
CA GLY A 156 -6.78 0.83 -3.44
C GLY A 156 -5.64 0.79 -4.46
N ILE A 157 -5.47 1.87 -5.23
CA ILE A 157 -4.38 2.00 -6.22
C ILE A 157 -3.02 2.14 -5.52
N PHE A 158 -2.93 2.99 -4.49
CA PHE A 158 -1.69 3.19 -3.75
C PHE A 158 -1.24 1.91 -3.03
N VAL A 159 -2.18 1.22 -2.40
CA VAL A 159 -1.97 -0.07 -1.75
C VAL A 159 -1.48 -1.08 -2.79
N LEU A 160 -2.15 -1.21 -3.94
CA LEU A 160 -1.73 -2.10 -5.03
C LEU A 160 -0.31 -1.80 -5.49
N MET A 161 0.03 -0.53 -5.74
CA MET A 161 1.37 -0.12 -6.15
C MET A 161 2.42 -0.47 -5.10
N THR A 162 2.11 -0.24 -3.81
CA THR A 162 3.00 -0.59 -2.70
C THR A 162 3.22 -2.10 -2.62
N LEU A 163 2.17 -2.91 -2.80
CA LEU A 163 2.25 -4.37 -2.81
C LEU A 163 3.09 -4.88 -3.99
N LEU A 164 2.88 -4.36 -5.20
CA LEU A 164 3.68 -4.71 -6.38
C LEU A 164 5.16 -4.37 -6.18
N HIS A 165 5.44 -3.17 -5.69
CA HIS A 165 6.81 -2.73 -5.41
C HIS A 165 7.48 -3.57 -4.31
N MET A 166 6.76 -3.90 -3.24
CA MET A 166 7.24 -4.75 -2.16
C MET A 166 7.58 -6.16 -2.67
N VAL A 167 6.68 -6.79 -3.41
CA VAL A 167 6.92 -8.11 -4.01
C VAL A 167 8.12 -8.07 -4.95
N TRP A 168 8.26 -7.01 -5.75
CA TRP A 168 9.41 -6.82 -6.64
C TRP A 168 10.74 -6.73 -5.87
N LYS A 169 10.77 -5.96 -4.78
CA LYS A 169 11.94 -5.84 -3.89
C LYS A 169 12.31 -7.17 -3.23
N ILE A 170 11.33 -7.90 -2.69
CA ILE A 170 11.55 -9.23 -2.10
C ILE A 170 12.10 -10.18 -3.17
N SER A 171 11.53 -10.17 -4.38
CA SER A 171 12.00 -11.02 -5.49
C SER A 171 13.47 -10.76 -5.85
N HIS A 172 13.87 -9.48 -5.88
CA HIS A 172 15.26 -9.09 -6.14
C HIS A 172 16.17 -9.41 -4.96
N LEU A 173 15.70 -9.27 -3.72
CA LEU A 173 16.46 -9.60 -2.52
C LEU A 173 16.87 -11.08 -2.50
N TYR A 174 15.96 -11.99 -2.85
CA TYR A 174 16.27 -13.43 -2.95
C TYR A 174 16.84 -13.84 -4.31
N ASN A 175 16.97 -12.90 -5.26
CA ASN A 175 17.35 -13.16 -6.66
C ASN A 175 16.53 -14.30 -7.30
N GLN A 176 15.22 -14.29 -7.08
CA GLN A 176 14.30 -15.33 -7.52
C GLN A 176 12.90 -14.76 -7.68
N ARG A 177 12.23 -15.05 -8.82
CA ARG A 177 10.83 -14.68 -8.95
C ARG A 177 9.95 -15.63 -8.12
N PRO A 178 9.08 -15.12 -7.25
CA PRO A 178 8.06 -15.95 -6.62
C PRO A 178 7.04 -16.43 -7.66
N ASN A 179 6.36 -17.53 -7.37
CA ASN A 179 5.40 -18.11 -8.31
C ASN A 179 4.22 -17.14 -8.52
N PHE A 180 4.20 -16.43 -9.65
CA PHE A 180 3.25 -15.35 -9.94
C PHE A 180 1.80 -15.84 -9.90
N LYS A 181 1.53 -17.07 -10.36
CA LYS A 181 0.18 -17.65 -10.30
C LYS A 181 -0.31 -17.78 -8.86
N ASP A 182 0.57 -18.22 -7.96
CA ASP A 182 0.23 -18.41 -6.56
C ASP A 182 0.10 -17.07 -5.84
N ILE A 183 0.98 -16.10 -6.10
CA ILE A 183 0.86 -14.72 -5.57
C ILE A 183 -0.41 -14.04 -6.09
N TRP A 184 -0.72 -14.14 -7.38
CA TRP A 184 -1.90 -13.50 -7.98
C TRP A 184 -3.21 -14.08 -7.43
N ILE A 185 -3.33 -15.41 -7.35
CA ILE A 185 -4.50 -16.07 -6.75
C ILE A 185 -4.65 -15.70 -5.27
N LEU A 186 -3.54 -15.51 -4.55
CA LEU A 186 -3.56 -15.07 -3.15
C LEU A 186 -3.88 -13.57 -3.00
N TYR A 187 -3.36 -12.73 -3.88
CA TYR A 187 -3.61 -11.28 -3.92
C TYR A 187 -5.09 -10.99 -4.16
N VAL A 188 -5.69 -11.64 -5.18
CA VAL A 188 -7.10 -11.47 -5.51
C VAL A 188 -8.00 -12.01 -4.40
N ASN A 189 -7.70 -13.19 -3.84
CA ASN A 189 -8.55 -13.76 -2.79
C ASN A 189 -8.46 -12.98 -1.47
N VAL A 190 -7.26 -12.55 -1.07
CA VAL A 190 -7.08 -11.83 0.20
C VAL A 190 -7.49 -10.36 0.06
N GLY A 191 -7.13 -9.71 -1.05
CA GLY A 191 -7.60 -8.37 -1.39
C GLY A 191 -9.11 -8.31 -1.46
N ALA A 192 -9.77 -9.27 -2.12
CA ALA A 192 -11.23 -9.37 -2.14
C ALA A 192 -11.81 -9.58 -0.73
N THR A 193 -11.21 -10.41 0.13
CA THR A 193 -11.70 -10.57 1.51
C THR A 193 -11.54 -9.32 2.37
N VAL A 194 -10.46 -8.55 2.19
CA VAL A 194 -10.24 -7.30 2.94
C VAL A 194 -11.18 -6.21 2.45
N ILE A 195 -11.38 -6.09 1.14
CA ILE A 195 -12.37 -5.18 0.55
C ILE A 195 -13.78 -5.56 1.00
N MET A 196 -14.14 -6.85 0.97
CA MET A 196 -15.45 -7.31 1.48
C MET A 196 -15.61 -7.09 2.99
N ALA A 197 -14.56 -7.25 3.79
CA ALA A 197 -14.62 -6.97 5.22
C ALA A 197 -14.79 -5.46 5.50
N ARG A 198 -14.27 -4.57 4.64
CA ARG A 198 -14.50 -3.12 4.72
C ARG A 198 -15.94 -2.74 4.45
N GLU A 199 -16.54 -3.31 3.40
CA GLU A 199 -17.97 -3.10 3.10
C GLU A 199 -18.88 -3.53 4.27
N ILE A 200 -18.45 -4.52 5.06
CA ILE A 200 -19.18 -4.96 6.27
C ILE A 200 -18.99 -3.99 7.44
N ASN A 201 -17.84 -3.31 7.53
CA ASN A 201 -17.50 -2.40 8.62
C ASN A 201 -18.15 -1.01 8.49
N ASP A 202 -18.69 -0.66 7.31
CA ASP A 202 -19.53 0.52 7.08
C ASP A 202 -20.93 0.43 7.74
N LEU A 203 -21.24 -0.66 8.43
CA LEU A 203 -22.45 -0.81 9.24
C LEU A 203 -22.16 -0.42 10.69
N ASN A 204 -22.27 0.87 11.02
CA ASN A 204 -22.62 1.54 12.30
C ASN A 204 -22.65 0.75 13.64
N LEU A 205 -21.74 -0.20 13.89
CA LEU A 205 -21.83 -1.12 15.03
C LEU A 205 -20.68 -1.01 16.03
N LEU A 206 -19.87 0.06 15.98
CA LEU A 206 -18.66 0.15 16.80
C LEU A 206 -18.57 1.41 17.69
N ASP A 207 -19.58 2.26 17.74
CA ASP A 207 -19.53 3.51 18.51
C ASP A 207 -19.42 3.28 20.03
N GLU A 208 -19.97 2.19 20.57
CA GLU A 208 -20.00 1.94 22.03
C GLU A 208 -18.85 1.05 22.58
N GLN A 209 -18.09 0.37 21.71
CA GLN A 209 -17.06 -0.61 22.14
C GLN A 209 -15.62 -0.12 21.92
N LEU A 210 -15.46 1.07 21.33
CA LEU A 210 -14.15 1.62 21.00
C LEU A 210 -13.51 2.42 22.15
N GLU A 211 -14.26 2.85 23.18
CA GLU A 211 -13.70 3.62 24.31
C GLU A 211 -12.44 3.00 24.93
N PRO A 212 -12.36 1.69 25.23
CA PRO A 212 -11.15 1.08 25.79
C PRO A 212 -9.98 1.05 24.80
N VAL A 213 -10.26 0.93 23.51
CA VAL A 213 -9.27 0.92 22.42
C VAL A 213 -8.73 2.33 22.19
N ILE A 214 -9.60 3.33 22.26
CA ILE A 214 -9.27 4.76 22.21
C ILE A 214 -8.34 5.13 23.38
N THR A 215 -8.68 4.68 24.59
CA THR A 215 -7.93 5.01 25.81
C THR A 215 -6.55 4.33 25.84
N SER A 216 -6.45 3.10 25.34
CA SER A 216 -5.19 2.34 25.27
C SER A 216 -4.26 2.76 24.12
N LEU A 217 -4.80 3.17 22.96
CA LEU A 217 -3.99 3.65 21.83
C LEU A 217 -3.55 5.12 21.97
N LEU A 218 -4.31 5.96 22.67
CA LEU A 218 -4.05 7.40 22.77
C LEU A 218 -3.34 7.84 24.06
N GLY A 219 -3.06 6.91 24.99
CA GLY A 219 -2.16 7.12 26.13
C GLY A 219 -2.28 8.51 26.78
N GLY A 220 -3.50 8.92 27.13
CA GLY A 220 -3.77 10.16 27.86
C GLY A 220 -3.51 11.50 27.15
N THR A 221 -3.16 11.54 25.85
CA THR A 221 -2.62 12.79 25.27
C THR A 221 -3.69 13.79 24.78
N ILE A 222 -4.96 13.40 24.57
CA ILE A 222 -5.94 14.30 23.90
C ILE A 222 -7.32 14.40 24.58
N VAL A 223 -7.62 13.60 25.60
CA VAL A 223 -9.01 13.50 26.08
C VAL A 223 -9.51 14.75 26.83
N ASN A 224 -8.64 15.60 27.40
CA ASN A 224 -9.08 16.48 28.49
C ASN A 224 -9.13 18.01 28.28
N ILE A 225 -8.92 18.58 27.09
CA ILE A 225 -8.70 20.06 27.05
C ILE A 225 -9.80 20.92 26.38
N VAL A 226 -10.66 20.43 25.48
CA VAL A 226 -11.63 21.37 24.82
C VAL A 226 -12.96 20.70 24.43
N PRO A 227 -14.12 21.34 24.68
CA PRO A 227 -15.40 20.95 24.07
C PRO A 227 -15.30 20.98 22.53
N GLY A 228 -15.59 19.86 21.86
CA GLY A 228 -15.53 19.73 20.39
C GLY A 228 -14.46 18.76 19.85
N THR A 229 -13.71 18.07 20.71
CA THR A 229 -12.70 17.07 20.32
C THR A 229 -13.26 15.73 19.85
N THR A 230 -14.55 15.43 20.10
CA THR A 230 -15.19 14.15 19.75
C THR A 230 -15.12 13.82 18.25
N MET A 231 -15.27 14.84 17.38
CA MET A 231 -15.16 14.66 15.93
C MET A 231 -13.73 14.31 15.50
N VAL A 232 -12.72 14.92 16.14
CA VAL A 232 -11.30 14.66 15.85
C VAL A 232 -10.90 13.27 16.34
N THR A 233 -11.39 12.85 17.51
CA THR A 233 -11.17 11.49 18.03
C THR A 233 -11.72 10.43 17.09
N ASN A 234 -12.98 10.57 16.64
CA ASN A 234 -13.59 9.60 15.72
C ASN A 234 -12.85 9.53 14.37
N LEU A 235 -12.41 10.68 13.83
CA LEU A 235 -11.59 10.71 12.62
C LEU A 235 -10.25 9.99 12.80
N ILE A 236 -9.54 10.23 13.91
CA ILE A 236 -8.27 9.58 14.20
C ILE A 236 -8.45 8.06 14.36
N VAL A 237 -9.49 7.63 15.07
CA VAL A 237 -9.78 6.21 15.31
C VAL A 237 -10.11 5.50 14.00
N ASN A 238 -10.99 6.07 13.18
CA ASN A 238 -11.34 5.51 11.87
C ASN A 238 -10.10 5.44 10.96
N SER A 239 -9.27 6.49 10.96
CA SER A 239 -7.99 6.53 10.23
C SER A 239 -7.04 5.41 10.67
N ILE A 240 -6.91 5.17 11.97
CA ILE A 240 -6.07 4.09 12.52
C ILE A 240 -6.62 2.73 12.13
N ILE A 241 -7.93 2.50 12.23
CA ILE A 241 -8.57 1.22 11.86
C ILE A 241 -8.36 0.93 10.38
N GLU A 242 -8.60 1.92 9.52
CA GLU A 242 -8.41 1.80 8.07
C GLU A 242 -6.95 1.54 7.70
N GLY A 243 -6.03 2.32 8.28
CA GLY A 243 -4.59 2.12 8.16
C GLY A 243 -4.17 0.71 8.59
N SER A 244 -4.68 0.23 9.73
CA SER A 244 -4.37 -1.09 10.29
C SER A 244 -4.80 -2.22 9.39
N ALA A 245 -6.00 -2.12 8.81
CA ALA A 245 -6.51 -3.13 7.88
C ALA A 245 -5.65 -3.24 6.61
N ASN A 246 -5.26 -2.09 6.03
CA ASN A 246 -4.38 -2.07 4.85
C ASN A 246 -2.96 -2.56 5.18
N ALA A 247 -2.43 -2.20 6.35
CA ALA A 247 -1.14 -2.65 6.84
C ALA A 247 -1.12 -4.16 7.04
N PHE A 248 -2.15 -4.72 7.66
CA PHE A 248 -2.28 -6.17 7.87
C PHE A 248 -2.29 -6.94 6.55
N LEU A 249 -3.05 -6.47 5.56
CA LEU A 249 -3.04 -7.04 4.21
C LEU A 249 -1.61 -7.05 3.63
N THR A 250 -0.90 -5.93 3.78
CA THR A 250 0.46 -5.76 3.29
C THR A 250 1.46 -6.68 3.98
N LEU A 251 1.41 -6.76 5.31
CA LEU A 251 2.22 -7.67 6.10
C LEU A 251 2.00 -9.12 5.67
N ARG A 252 0.73 -9.52 5.49
CA ARG A 252 0.38 -10.89 5.10
C ARG A 252 0.87 -11.23 3.70
N VAL A 253 0.68 -10.33 2.71
CA VAL A 253 1.20 -10.53 1.35
C VAL A 253 2.71 -10.61 1.36
N GLY A 254 3.37 -9.76 2.14
CA GLY A 254 4.82 -9.75 2.34
C GLY A 254 5.34 -11.07 2.93
N ALA A 255 4.74 -11.55 4.02
CA ALA A 255 5.11 -12.79 4.68
C ALA A 255 4.91 -14.02 3.77
N ILE A 256 3.85 -14.02 2.96
CA ILE A 256 3.63 -15.05 1.92
C ILE A 256 4.74 -15.00 0.86
N ALA A 257 5.04 -13.81 0.31
CA ALA A 257 6.07 -13.64 -0.71
C ALA A 257 7.44 -14.09 -0.18
N LYS A 258 7.78 -13.67 1.05
CA LYS A 258 8.98 -14.12 1.76
C LYS A 258 9.01 -15.64 1.89
N GLY A 259 7.95 -16.27 2.40
CA GLY A 259 7.90 -17.70 2.61
C GLY A 259 8.00 -18.53 1.32
N TYR A 260 7.52 -18.01 0.19
CA TYR A 260 7.75 -18.65 -1.12
C TYR A 260 9.21 -18.53 -1.58
N CYS A 261 9.86 -17.40 -1.32
CA CYS A 261 11.26 -17.18 -1.68
C CYS A 261 12.23 -17.89 -0.72
N SER A 262 11.83 -18.13 0.53
CA SER A 262 12.68 -18.68 1.58
C SER A 262 12.56 -20.20 1.76
N SER A 263 11.62 -20.86 1.08
CA SER A 263 11.32 -22.27 1.36
C SER A 263 12.38 -23.23 0.81
N MET A 264 12.94 -24.03 1.71
CA MET A 264 13.88 -25.13 1.43
C MET A 264 13.18 -26.48 1.27
N GLU A 265 11.86 -26.53 1.48
CA GLU A 265 11.02 -27.72 1.40
C GLU A 265 9.79 -27.47 0.52
N PRO A 266 9.18 -28.53 -0.06
CA PRO A 266 7.96 -28.39 -0.84
C PRO A 266 6.89 -27.60 -0.07
N VAL A 267 6.51 -26.44 -0.61
CA VAL A 267 5.59 -25.51 0.06
C VAL A 267 4.19 -26.11 0.16
N ASN A 268 3.76 -26.45 1.39
CA ASN A 268 2.35 -26.69 1.65
C ASN A 268 1.59 -25.37 1.73
N ARG A 269 0.81 -25.08 0.69
CA ARG A 269 0.05 -23.83 0.53
C ARG A 269 -0.82 -23.46 1.73
N LYS A 270 -1.47 -24.44 2.37
CA LYS A 270 -2.34 -24.18 3.53
C LYS A 270 -1.51 -23.75 4.74
N LYS A 271 -0.43 -24.49 5.03
CA LYS A 271 0.48 -24.18 6.14
C LYS A 271 1.15 -22.82 5.95
N LEU A 272 1.64 -22.52 4.74
CA LEU A 272 2.28 -21.23 4.44
C LEU A 272 1.34 -20.05 4.68
N ARG A 273 0.08 -20.15 4.26
CA ARG A 273 -0.92 -19.09 4.47
C ARG A 273 -1.22 -18.86 5.94
N TYR A 274 -1.29 -19.94 6.71
CA TYR A 274 -1.54 -19.87 8.14
C TYR A 274 -0.34 -19.24 8.88
N SER A 275 0.88 -19.71 8.62
CA SER A 275 2.09 -19.16 9.23
C SER A 275 2.29 -17.69 8.87
N ALA A 276 2.06 -17.31 7.61
CA ALA A 276 2.16 -15.92 7.17
C ALA A 276 1.09 -15.01 7.82
N THR A 277 -0.08 -15.56 8.16
CA THR A 277 -1.11 -14.81 8.88
C THR A 277 -0.69 -14.56 10.33
N LEU A 278 -0.14 -15.58 11.01
CA LEU A 278 0.40 -15.43 12.36
C LEU A 278 1.56 -14.43 12.41
N GLU A 279 2.47 -14.50 11.45
CA GLU A 279 3.58 -13.56 11.31
C GLU A 279 3.07 -12.13 11.07
N ALA A 280 2.06 -11.94 10.22
CA ALA A 280 1.47 -10.63 10.00
C ALA A 280 0.81 -10.08 11.27
N CYS A 281 0.09 -10.92 12.04
CA CYS A 281 -0.50 -10.52 13.31
C CYS A 281 0.55 -10.07 14.33
N SER A 282 1.69 -10.77 14.43
CA SER A 282 2.73 -10.41 15.39
C SER A 282 3.44 -9.09 15.05
N MET A 283 3.54 -8.75 13.76
CA MET A 283 4.11 -7.48 13.32
C MET A 283 3.14 -6.30 13.41
N LEU A 284 1.82 -6.56 13.29
CA LEU A 284 0.80 -5.52 13.20
C LEU A 284 0.79 -4.59 14.42
N GLY A 285 0.95 -5.14 15.63
CA GLY A 285 0.96 -4.34 16.86
C GLY A 285 2.01 -3.23 16.84
N ASN A 286 3.23 -3.55 16.41
CA ASN A 286 4.31 -2.56 16.30
C ASN A 286 4.01 -1.50 15.24
N ILE A 287 3.45 -1.91 14.09
CA ILE A 287 3.05 -0.97 13.03
C ILE A 287 1.97 0.00 13.53
N ILE A 288 0.96 -0.50 14.24
CA ILE A 288 -0.10 0.34 14.82
C ILE A 288 0.52 1.32 15.82
N HIS A 289 1.34 0.84 16.75
CA HIS A 289 1.95 1.69 17.77
C HIS A 289 2.83 2.80 17.16
N GLU A 290 3.75 2.44 16.26
CA GLU A 290 4.68 3.39 15.63
C GLU A 290 3.96 4.45 14.79
N ASN A 291 2.93 4.06 14.04
CA ASN A 291 2.29 4.97 13.09
C ASN A 291 1.09 5.72 13.69
N SER A 292 0.39 5.18 14.71
CA SER A 292 -0.76 5.86 15.33
C SER A 292 -0.35 7.17 16.01
N PHE A 293 0.85 7.23 16.60
CA PHE A 293 1.38 8.46 17.17
C PHE A 293 1.60 9.55 16.10
N ALA A 294 2.17 9.17 14.95
CA ALA A 294 2.39 10.09 13.83
C ALA A 294 1.07 10.63 13.25
N ILE A 295 0.07 9.77 13.07
CA ILE A 295 -1.27 10.16 12.61
C ILE A 295 -1.92 11.12 13.60
N THR A 296 -1.90 10.77 14.89
CA THR A 296 -2.48 11.60 15.96
C THR A 296 -1.88 13.00 15.95
N LYS A 297 -0.54 13.11 15.89
CA LYS A 297 0.16 14.40 15.80
C LYS A 297 -0.23 15.19 14.54
N ALA A 298 -0.27 14.55 13.38
CA ALA A 298 -0.63 15.19 12.12
C ALA A 298 -2.06 15.78 12.15
N PHE A 299 -3.03 15.04 12.69
CA PHE A 299 -4.41 15.52 12.83
C PHE A 299 -4.55 16.68 13.81
N VAL A 300 -3.84 16.63 14.95
CA VAL A 300 -3.82 17.72 15.94
C VAL A 300 -3.21 18.99 15.34
N GLU A 301 -2.07 18.88 14.65
CA GLU A 301 -1.43 20.03 14.01
C GLU A 301 -2.30 20.64 12.90
N ALA A 302 -2.93 19.80 12.06
CA ALA A 302 -3.82 20.25 10.99
C ALA A 302 -5.04 20.99 11.56
N THR A 303 -5.66 20.41 12.59
CA THR A 303 -6.82 21.02 13.27
C THR A 303 -6.45 22.32 13.98
N GLY A 304 -5.31 22.34 14.68
CA GLY A 304 -4.81 23.55 15.35
C GLY A 304 -4.51 24.69 14.37
N LYS A 305 -3.92 24.38 13.20
CA LYS A 305 -3.71 25.36 12.12
C LYS A 305 -5.03 25.89 11.56
N ALA A 306 -5.99 25.01 11.30
CA ALA A 306 -7.31 25.39 10.79
C ALA A 306 -8.07 26.27 11.79
N ALA A 307 -8.08 25.91 13.07
CA ALA A 307 -8.70 26.68 14.15
C ALA A 307 -8.07 28.08 14.28
N ASN A 308 -6.73 28.16 14.27
CA ASN A 308 -6.02 29.44 14.36
C ASN A 308 -6.30 30.33 13.14
N ASN A 309 -6.37 29.76 11.93
CA ASN A 309 -6.71 30.50 10.72
C ASN A 309 -8.16 31.03 10.75
N THR A 310 -9.12 30.22 11.19
CA THR A 310 -10.52 30.64 11.36
C THR A 310 -10.64 31.73 12.42
N PHE A 311 -9.94 31.60 13.54
CA PHE A 311 -9.92 32.62 14.60
C PHE A 311 -9.31 33.93 14.12
N LYS A 312 -8.18 33.88 13.40
CA LYS A 312 -7.58 35.07 12.77
C LYS A 312 -8.53 35.73 11.78
N TYR A 313 -9.16 34.95 10.91
CA TYR A 313 -10.14 35.46 9.94
C TYR A 313 -11.34 36.12 10.63
N GLY A 314 -11.88 35.50 11.69
CA GLY A 314 -12.94 36.05 12.51
C GLY A 314 -12.53 37.37 13.19
N LYS A 315 -11.35 37.40 13.80
CA LYS A 315 -10.77 38.61 14.41
C LYS A 315 -10.63 39.75 13.40
N THR A 316 -10.07 39.48 12.22
CA THR A 316 -9.92 40.48 11.15
C THR A 316 -11.28 40.99 10.66
N LYS A 317 -12.29 40.13 10.51
CA LYS A 317 -13.66 40.56 10.15
C LYS A 317 -14.28 41.44 11.23
N VAL A 318 -14.12 41.09 12.51
CA VAL A 318 -14.62 41.89 13.63
C VAL A 318 -13.92 43.25 13.68
N GLU A 319 -12.60 43.29 13.52
CA GLU A 319 -11.82 44.52 13.44
C GLU A 319 -12.27 45.40 12.27
N GLN A 320 -12.53 44.81 11.09
CA GLN A 320 -13.08 45.53 9.94
C GLN A 320 -14.48 46.10 10.23
N MET A 321 -15.37 45.33 10.86
CA MET A 321 -16.71 45.81 11.23
C MET A 321 -16.67 46.95 12.25
N VAL A 322 -15.81 46.86 13.27
CA VAL A 322 -15.63 47.91 14.29
C VAL A 322 -15.05 49.18 13.65
N LYS A 323 -14.10 49.04 12.73
CA LYS A 323 -13.52 50.17 12.00
C LYS A 323 -14.52 50.84 11.05
N ASN A 324 -15.37 50.05 10.40
CA ASN A 324 -16.44 50.59 9.54
C ASN A 324 -17.49 51.35 10.39
N LYS A 325 -17.93 50.77 11.51
CA LYS A 325 -18.91 51.39 12.41
C LYS A 325 -18.42 52.69 13.06
N SER A 326 -17.13 52.79 13.38
CA SER A 326 -16.53 54.04 13.88
C SER A 326 -16.37 55.11 12.79
N MET A 327 -16.24 54.72 11.52
CA MET A 327 -16.25 55.65 10.39
C MET A 327 -17.64 56.28 10.16
N PHE A 328 -18.73 55.50 10.27
CA PHE A 328 -20.10 56.01 10.19
C PHE A 328 -20.42 57.00 11.32
N ARG A 329 -20.05 56.66 12.55
CA ARG A 329 -20.26 57.53 13.72
C ARG A 329 -19.45 58.85 13.70
N LYS A 330 -18.36 58.93 12.93
CA LYS A 330 -17.61 60.18 12.69
C LYS A 330 -18.25 61.04 11.60
N LYS A 331 -18.88 60.44 10.58
CA LYS A 331 -19.61 61.17 9.54
C LYS A 331 -20.83 61.89 10.11
N ASP A 332 -21.60 61.23 10.99
CA ASP A 332 -22.80 61.83 11.59
C ASP A 332 -22.51 63.04 12.50
N LYS A 333 -21.30 63.11 13.08
CA LYS A 333 -20.83 64.24 13.90
C LYS A 333 -20.27 65.41 13.08
N ALA A 334 -20.02 65.24 11.79
CA ALA A 334 -19.51 66.29 10.91
C ALA A 334 -20.62 66.98 10.08
N THR A 335 -21.87 66.53 10.22
CA THR A 335 -23.07 67.05 9.53
C THR A 335 -24.07 67.76 10.47
N LEU A 336 -23.65 68.09 11.69
CA LEU A 336 -24.33 68.99 12.63
C LEU A 336 -23.46 70.24 12.81
#